data_AF-A0A7C7MK48-F1
#
_entry.id   AF-A0A7C7MK48-F1
#
_cell.length_a   1.000
_cell.length_b   1.000
_cell.length_c   1.000
_cell.angle_alpha   90.00
_cell.angle_beta   90.00
_cell.angle_gamma   90.00
#
_symmetry.space_group_name_H-M   'P 1'
#
loop_
_entity.id
_entity.type
_entity.pdbx_description
1 polymer ?
#
loop_
_entity_poly.entity_id
_entity_poly.type
_entity_poly.pdbx_seq_one_letter_code
_entity_poly.pdbx_strand_id
1 'polypeptide(L)'
;MSQNREQWGSKLGFILAASGSAVGIGNIWKYPHMAGQNGGAAFTLVYLACILVVGLSIVIAEFVIGRKTQLSPVGAFEQLAPSTNWKWVGFLGVASAFVILSFYGVV
;
A
#
# COMPACT_ATOMS: atom_id res chain seq x y z
N MET A 1 -23.04 -9.31 18.48
CA MET A 1 -23.39 -8.06 17.79
C MET A 1 -22.63 -8.02 16.48
N SER A 2 -23.30 -8.21 15.35
CA SER A 2 -22.69 -7.98 14.02
C SER A 2 -22.55 -6.48 13.82
N GLN A 3 -21.42 -5.91 14.26
CA GLN A 3 -21.09 -4.51 14.01
C GLN A 3 -21.00 -4.30 12.50
N ASN A 4 -21.85 -3.42 11.94
CA ASN A 4 -21.76 -3.05 10.54
C ASN A 4 -20.41 -2.35 10.31
N ARG A 5 -19.60 -2.87 9.39
CA ARG A 5 -18.31 -2.27 9.04
C ARG A 5 -18.54 -0.88 8.43
N GLU A 6 -17.78 0.10 8.91
CA GLU A 6 -17.81 1.45 8.36
C GLU A 6 -17.41 1.48 6.88
N GLN A 7 -18.07 2.35 6.12
CA GLN A 7 -17.87 2.54 4.68
C GLN A 7 -17.58 4.00 4.37
N TRP A 8 -16.88 4.25 3.27
CA TRP A 8 -16.60 5.60 2.81
C TRP A 8 -17.89 6.33 2.41
N GLY A 9 -18.08 7.55 2.92
CA GLY A 9 -19.24 8.38 2.60
C GLY A 9 -19.30 8.84 1.14
N SER A 10 -18.18 8.85 0.42
CA SER A 10 -18.14 9.14 -1.01
C SER A 10 -16.95 8.47 -1.71
N LYS A 11 -17.08 8.27 -3.04
CA LYS A 11 -15.98 7.80 -3.89
C LYS A 11 -14.78 8.74 -3.86
N LEU A 12 -15.03 10.05 -3.86
CA LEU A 12 -13.98 11.05 -3.75
C LEU A 12 -13.26 10.96 -2.40
N GLY A 13 -13.99 10.73 -1.30
CA GLY A 13 -13.39 10.50 0.01
C GLY A 13 -12.43 9.32 0.02
N PHE A 14 -12.81 8.20 -0.59
CA PHE A 14 -11.93 7.04 -0.76
C PHE A 14 -10.68 7.38 -1.58
N ILE A 15 -10.86 8.03 -2.74
CA ILE A 15 -9.74 8.38 -3.64
C ILE A 15 -8.76 9.32 -2.94
N LEU A 16 -9.26 10.33 -2.22
CA LEU A 16 -8.43 11.27 -1.48
C LEU A 16 -7.70 10.60 -0.31
N ALA A 17 -8.36 9.70 0.43
CA ALA A 17 -7.71 8.93 1.50
C ALA A 17 -6.59 8.03 0.97
N ALA A 18 -6.84 7.32 -0.14
CA ALA A 18 -5.83 6.50 -0.80
C ALA A 18 -4.66 7.35 -1.35
N SER A 19 -4.97 8.50 -1.94
CA SER A 19 -3.96 9.43 -2.46
C SER A 19 -3.11 10.02 -1.34
N GLY A 20 -3.72 10.42 -0.22
CA GLY A 20 -3.01 10.89 0.97
C GLY A 20 -2.15 9.81 1.62
N SER A 21 -2.58 8.54 1.57
CA SER A 21 -1.74 7.42 2.01
C SER A 21 -0.52 7.18 1.11
N ALA A 22 -0.61 7.51 -0.18
CA ALA A 22 0.47 7.29 -1.15
C ALA A 22 1.45 8.47 -1.24
N VAL A 23 0.99 9.70 -1.02
CA VAL A 23 1.80 10.92 -1.08
C VAL A 23 2.33 11.25 0.32
N GLY A 24 3.65 11.13 0.51
CA GLY A 24 4.30 11.43 1.78
C GLY A 24 5.72 11.97 1.63
N ILE A 25 6.48 11.97 2.73
CA ILE A 25 7.85 12.51 2.79
C ILE A 25 8.81 11.82 1.81
N GLY A 26 8.55 10.55 1.50
CA GLY A 26 9.31 9.78 0.51
C GLY A 26 9.31 10.42 -0.88
N ASN A 27 8.17 10.98 -1.31
CA ASN A 27 8.06 11.59 -2.64
C ASN A 27 8.78 12.94 -2.71
N ILE A 28 8.80 13.69 -1.60
CA ILE A 28 9.37 15.04 -1.55
C ILE A 28 10.88 15.01 -1.31
N TRP A 29 11.36 14.11 -0.45
CA TRP A 29 12.76 14.10 -0.04
C TRP A 29 13.53 12.89 -0.58
N LYS A 30 13.03 11.67 -0.37
CA LYS A 30 13.76 10.45 -0.74
C LYS A 30 13.90 10.30 -2.25
N TYR A 31 12.84 10.56 -3.01
CA TYR A 31 12.86 10.41 -4.46
C TYR A 31 13.86 11.36 -5.14
N PRO A 32 13.85 12.69 -4.93
CA PRO A 32 14.80 13.58 -5.58
C PRO A 32 16.25 13.26 -5.23
N HIS A 33 16.51 12.87 -3.98
CA HIS A 33 17.84 12.44 -3.54
C HIS A 33 18.30 11.18 -4.29
N MET A 34 17.45 10.16 -4.39
CA MET A 34 17.76 8.92 -5.12
C MET A 34 17.92 9.19 -6.62
N ALA A 35 17.04 9.97 -7.23
CA ALA A 35 17.16 10.34 -8.64
C ALA A 35 18.47 11.09 -8.89
N GLY A 36 18.81 12.09 -8.08
CA GLY A 36 20.06 12.84 -8.20
C GLY A 36 21.31 11.97 -8.12
N GLN A 37 21.34 10.98 -7.23
CA GLN A 37 22.49 10.10 -7.04
C GLN A 37 22.61 8.97 -8.07
N ASN A 38 21.50 8.55 -8.68
CA ASN A 38 21.46 7.35 -9.55
C ASN A 38 21.35 7.68 -11.04
N GLY A 39 21.80 8.86 -11.48
CA GLY A 39 21.80 9.24 -12.90
C GLY A 39 20.55 9.98 -13.37
N GLY A 40 19.82 10.62 -12.46
CA GLY A 40 18.74 11.56 -12.74
C GLY A 40 17.64 10.95 -13.59
N ALA A 41 17.52 11.44 -14.82
CA ALA A 41 16.48 11.03 -15.76
C ALA A 41 16.53 9.53 -16.11
N ALA A 42 17.72 8.91 -16.20
CA ALA A 42 17.83 7.49 -16.50
C ALA A 42 17.21 6.63 -15.38
N PHE A 43 17.49 6.98 -14.12
CA PHE A 43 16.85 6.37 -12.96
C PHE A 43 15.34 6.60 -12.96
N THR A 44 14.89 7.84 -13.23
CA THR A 44 13.46 8.17 -13.28
C THR A 44 12.71 7.33 -14.31
N LEU A 45 13.26 7.10 -15.51
CA LEU A 45 12.59 6.28 -16.52
C LEU A 45 12.40 4.83 -16.06
N VAL A 46 13.43 4.22 -15.48
CA VAL A 46 13.33 2.86 -14.92
C VAL A 46 12.37 2.83 -13.74
N TYR A 47 12.43 3.83 -12.85
CA TYR A 47 11.52 3.96 -11.71
C TYR A 47 10.06 4.05 -12.16
N LEU A 48 9.75 4.85 -13.18
CA LEU A 48 8.40 4.97 -13.74
C LEU A 48 7.94 3.66 -14.39
N ALA A 49 8.81 2.97 -15.13
CA ALA A 49 8.51 1.66 -15.69
C ALA A 49 8.17 0.64 -14.58
N CYS A 50 8.96 0.61 -13.50
CA CYS A 50 8.71 -0.23 -12.34
C CYS A 50 7.38 0.12 -11.63
N ILE A 51 7.05 1.41 -11.50
CA ILE A 51 5.74 1.83 -10.96
C ILE A 51 4.61 1.29 -11.82
N LEU A 52 4.69 1.44 -13.15
CA LEU A 52 3.60 1.04 -14.05
C LEU A 52 3.42 -0.48 -14.08
N VAL A 53 4.50 -1.26 -14.07
CA VAL A 53 4.42 -2.72 -14.20
C VAL A 53 4.20 -3.39 -12.85
N VAL A 54 4.94 -2.99 -11.83
CA VAL A 54 4.94 -3.66 -10.52
C VAL A 54 4.03 -2.93 -9.54
N GLY A 55 4.23 -1.62 -9.36
CA GLY A 55 3.48 -0.83 -8.38
C GLY A 55 1.98 -0.83 -8.64
N LEU A 56 1.57 -0.51 -9.87
CA LEU A 56 0.17 -0.45 -10.28
C LEU A 56 -0.51 -1.82 -10.16
N SER A 57 0.16 -2.90 -10.61
CA SER A 57 -0.38 -4.26 -10.52
C SER A 57 -0.64 -4.67 -9.06
N ILE A 58 0.30 -4.37 -8.16
CA ILE A 58 0.16 -4.69 -6.74
C ILE A 58 -0.97 -3.87 -6.11
N VAL A 59 -1.03 -2.55 -6.34
CA VAL A 59 -2.08 -1.69 -5.78
C VAL A 59 -3.47 -2.11 -6.25
N ILE A 60 -3.63 -2.47 -7.52
CA ILE A 60 -4.90 -2.99 -8.04
C ILE A 60 -5.26 -4.29 -7.33
N ALA A 61 -4.31 -5.21 -7.15
CA ALA A 61 -4.54 -6.47 -6.44
C ALA A 61 -4.99 -6.23 -4.98
N GLU A 62 -4.31 -5.33 -4.25
CA GLU A 62 -4.66 -4.97 -2.88
C GLU A 62 -6.07 -4.36 -2.79
N PHE A 63 -6.43 -3.47 -3.71
CA PHE A 63 -7.77 -2.90 -3.78
C PHE A 63 -8.84 -3.96 -4.07
N VAL A 64 -8.58 -4.88 -5.00
CA VAL A 64 -9.52 -5.96 -5.32
C VAL A 64 -9.72 -6.89 -4.12
N ILE A 65 -8.63 -7.29 -3.45
CA ILE A 65 -8.67 -8.15 -2.26
C ILE A 65 -9.44 -7.45 -1.13
N GLY A 66 -9.07 -6.22 -0.79
CA GLY A 66 -9.71 -5.45 0.27
C GLY A 66 -11.19 -5.19 0.00
N ARG A 67 -11.54 -4.83 -1.25
CA ARG A 67 -12.93 -4.55 -1.64
C ARG A 67 -13.79 -5.81 -1.63
N LYS A 68 -13.25 -6.96 -2.06
CA LYS A 68 -13.97 -8.24 -2.11
C LYS A 68 -14.21 -8.81 -0.72
N THR A 69 -13.21 -8.74 0.16
CA THR A 69 -13.26 -9.37 1.49
C THR A 69 -13.90 -8.48 2.54
N GLN A 70 -13.71 -7.16 2.45
CA GLN A 70 -14.12 -6.23 3.50
C GLN A 70 -13.55 -6.65 4.86
N LEU A 71 -12.31 -7.14 4.89
CA LEU A 71 -11.58 -7.57 6.09
C LEU A 71 -10.24 -6.83 6.26
N SER A 72 -9.55 -7.06 7.37
CA SER A 72 -8.16 -6.62 7.56
C SER A 72 -7.22 -7.47 6.70
N PRO A 73 -5.95 -7.08 6.46
CA PRO A 73 -5.04 -7.82 5.58
C PRO A 73 -4.93 -9.32 5.91
N VAL A 74 -4.76 -9.68 7.19
CA VAL A 74 -4.69 -11.09 7.63
C VAL A 74 -6.00 -11.82 7.36
N GLY A 75 -7.13 -11.24 7.79
CA GLY A 75 -8.45 -11.85 7.59
C GLY A 75 -8.84 -11.96 6.12
N ALA A 76 -8.41 -11.03 5.28
CA ALA A 76 -8.66 -11.04 3.83
C ALA A 76 -8.00 -12.26 3.17
N PHE A 77 -6.73 -12.54 3.50
CA PHE A 77 -6.05 -13.73 2.99
C PHE A 77 -6.63 -15.02 3.57
N GLU A 78 -7.01 -15.04 4.85
CA GLU A 78 -7.64 -16.20 5.47
C GLU A 78 -9.02 -16.53 4.85
N GLN A 79 -9.79 -15.51 4.47
CA GLN A 79 -11.06 -15.70 3.79
C GLN A 79 -10.91 -16.14 2.31
N LEU A 80 -9.95 -15.57 1.58
CA LEU A 80 -9.75 -15.88 0.16
C LEU A 80 -9.03 -17.22 -0.07
N ALA A 81 -8.13 -17.59 0.82
CA ALA A 81 -7.33 -18.81 0.74
C ALA A 81 -7.28 -19.50 2.11
N PRO A 82 -8.41 -20.06 2.59
CA PRO A 82 -8.46 -20.71 3.89
C PRO A 82 -7.48 -21.88 3.97
N SER A 83 -6.97 -22.15 5.18
CA SER A 83 -5.97 -23.19 5.49
C SER A 83 -4.66 -23.13 4.69
N THR A 84 -4.39 -22.03 3.98
CA THR A 84 -3.12 -21.81 3.28
C THR A 84 -2.15 -20.93 4.07
N ASN A 85 -0.91 -20.89 3.62
CA ASN A 85 0.14 -20.03 4.17
C ASN A 85 0.00 -18.56 3.75
N TRP A 86 -0.98 -18.18 2.91
CA TRP A 86 -1.15 -16.80 2.46
C TRP A 86 -1.45 -15.81 3.58
N LYS A 87 -2.01 -16.27 4.71
CA LYS A 87 -2.19 -15.45 5.91
C LYS A 87 -0.89 -14.81 6.41
N TRP A 88 0.26 -15.45 6.19
CA TRP A 88 1.57 -14.92 6.57
C TRP A 88 1.94 -13.66 5.80
N VAL A 89 1.50 -13.52 4.55
CA VAL A 89 1.67 -12.26 3.78
C VAL A 89 0.91 -11.12 4.44
N GLY A 90 -0.31 -11.39 4.92
CA GLY A 90 -1.07 -10.42 5.71
C GLY A 90 -0.36 -10.01 7.00
N PHE A 91 0.21 -10.97 7.73
CA PHE A 91 0.98 -10.70 8.95
C PHE A 91 2.25 -9.90 8.66
N LEU A 92 2.97 -10.23 7.57
CA LEU A 92 4.13 -9.46 7.13
C LEU A 92 3.76 -8.01 6.82
N GLY A 93 2.64 -7.78 6.12
CA GLY A 93 2.16 -6.41 5.85
C GLY A 93 1.89 -5.61 7.13
N VAL A 94 1.25 -6.22 8.13
CA VAL A 94 0.99 -5.58 9.44
C VAL A 94 2.30 -5.30 10.18
N ALA A 95 3.23 -6.25 10.20
CA ALA A 95 4.54 -6.08 10.83
C ALA A 95 5.36 -4.98 10.15
N SER A 96 5.37 -4.94 8.81
CA SER A 96 6.03 -3.89 8.03
C SER A 96 5.42 -2.53 8.32
N ALA A 97 4.10 -2.39 8.37
CA ALA A 97 3.44 -1.13 8.70
C ALA A 97 3.83 -0.64 10.11
N PHE A 98 3.89 -1.55 11.09
CA PHE A 98 4.31 -1.23 12.45
C PHE A 98 5.77 -0.73 12.51
N VAL A 99 6.68 -1.43 11.83
CA VAL A 99 8.10 -1.04 11.78
C VAL A 99 8.30 0.28 11.03
N ILE A 100 7.58 0.50 9.92
CA ILE A 100 7.67 1.76 9.18
C ILE A 100 7.20 2.92 10.06
N LEU A 101 6.06 2.75 10.76
CA LEU A 101 5.49 3.79 11.61
C LEU A 101 6.43 4.19 12.77
N SER A 102 7.25 3.26 13.28
CA SER A 102 8.13 3.53 14.42
C SER A 102 9.20 4.59 14.13
N PHE A 103 9.65 4.71 12.88
CA PHE A 103 10.59 5.76 12.46
C PHE A 103 9.94 6.84 11.61
N TYR A 104 8.79 6.58 10.96
CA TYR A 104 8.12 7.56 10.12
C TYR A 104 7.68 8.81 10.91
N GLY A 105 7.27 8.66 12.17
CA GLY A 105 6.87 9.80 13.01
C GLY A 105 8.03 10.59 13.63
N VAL A 106 9.26 10.07 13.56
CA VAL A 106 10.46 10.74 14.09
C VAL A 106 11.03 11.74 13.07
N VAL A 107 10.80 11.49 11.77
CA VAL A 107 11.28 12.31 10.64
C VAL A 107 10.23 13.34 10.27
#